data_AF-A0A5C8LF34-F1
#
_entry.id   AF-A0A5C8LF34-F1
#
_cell.length_a   1.000
_cell.length_b   1.000
_cell.length_c   1.000
_cell.angle_alpha   90.00
_cell.angle_beta   90.00
_cell.angle_gamma   90.00
#
_symmetry.space_group_name_H-M   'P 1'
#
loop_
_entity.id
_entity.type
_entity.pdbx_description
1 polymer ?
#
loop_
_entity_poly.entity_id
_entity_poly.type
_entity_poly.pdbx_seq_one_letter_code
_entity_poly.pdbx_strand_id
1 'polypeptide(L)'
;MNITENNVVQHLQNKNEKAISFIIDQYGGLLTAIIKRHVNFQHEDYEECLDDVLLAIWNNIHDFNPEKNVFKQWIAAIAKYKGIDYQRKQIILRNKQLSVSEIDDSMLRADRPTVSKVDELLEELSASEREIFVKYYLAGTPSNEIAKEYNAKESWVHNKLSRGRKKLKKMWMKEHGV
;
A
#
# COMPACT_ATOMS: atom_id res chain seq x y z
N MET A 1 1.19 -35.26 2.62
CA MET A 1 2.34 -34.48 2.12
C MET A 1 2.38 -33.21 2.93
N ASN A 2 3.45 -32.99 3.72
CA ASN A 2 3.51 -31.87 4.65
C ASN A 2 4.19 -30.67 3.98
N ILE A 3 3.48 -29.54 3.96
CA ILE A 3 4.03 -28.25 3.51
C ILE A 3 4.69 -27.60 4.72
N THR A 4 5.86 -27.03 4.51
CA THR A 4 6.71 -26.39 5.52
C THR A 4 7.26 -25.09 4.97
N GLU A 5 7.86 -24.26 5.83
CA GLU A 5 8.47 -22.99 5.40
C GLU A 5 9.54 -23.17 4.31
N ASN A 6 10.22 -24.32 4.29
CA ASN A 6 11.30 -24.60 3.33
C ASN A 6 10.80 -25.00 1.94
N ASN A 7 9.57 -25.52 1.82
CA ASN A 7 9.04 -26.02 0.55
C ASN A 7 7.79 -25.27 0.07
N VAL A 8 7.20 -24.39 0.88
CA VAL A 8 5.98 -23.65 0.55
C VAL A 8 6.11 -22.88 -0.77
N VAL A 9 7.27 -22.26 -1.02
CA VAL A 9 7.54 -21.52 -2.27
C VAL A 9 7.44 -22.44 -3.48
N GLN A 10 8.08 -23.61 -3.44
CA GLN A 10 8.03 -24.60 -4.52
C GLN A 10 6.59 -25.09 -4.74
N HIS A 11 5.84 -25.33 -3.67
CA HIS A 11 4.44 -25.74 -3.77
C HIS A 11 3.55 -24.65 -4.41
N LEU A 12 3.75 -23.37 -4.06
CA LEU A 12 3.05 -22.25 -4.68
C LEU A 12 3.40 -22.10 -6.16
N GLN A 13 4.68 -22.24 -6.52
CA GLN A 13 5.14 -22.22 -7.92
C GLN A 13 4.51 -23.34 -8.74
N ASN A 14 4.35 -24.52 -8.13
CA ASN A 14 3.68 -25.67 -8.73
C ASN A 14 2.14 -25.59 -8.69
N LYS A 15 1.57 -24.44 -8.32
CA LYS A 15 0.13 -24.21 -8.22
C LYS A 15 -0.58 -25.23 -7.34
N ASN A 16 0.06 -25.63 -6.24
CA ASN A 16 -0.55 -26.48 -5.22
C ASN A 16 -1.35 -25.63 -4.23
N GLU A 17 -2.67 -25.68 -4.34
CA GLU A 17 -3.61 -24.87 -3.53
C GLU A 17 -3.44 -25.08 -2.01
N LYS A 18 -2.98 -26.26 -1.57
CA LYS A 18 -2.72 -26.53 -0.14
C LYS A 18 -1.64 -25.61 0.45
N ALA A 19 -0.79 -25.00 -0.40
CA ALA A 19 0.20 -24.02 0.05
C ALA A 19 -0.43 -22.71 0.50
N ILE A 20 -1.61 -22.34 -0.03
CA ILE A 20 -2.38 -21.19 0.46
C ILE A 20 -2.90 -21.48 1.87
N SER A 21 -3.44 -22.69 2.11
CA SER A 21 -3.84 -23.11 3.46
C SER A 21 -2.68 -23.02 4.45
N PHE A 22 -1.49 -23.48 4.05
CA PHE A 22 -0.28 -23.32 4.88
C PHE A 22 0.05 -21.85 5.17
N ILE A 23 -0.08 -20.94 4.20
CA ILE A 23 0.15 -19.50 4.44
C ILE A 23 -0.84 -18.96 5.47
N ILE A 24 -2.11 -19.32 5.37
CA ILE A 24 -3.16 -18.89 6.31
C ILE A 24 -2.83 -19.40 7.71
N ASP A 25 -2.51 -20.69 7.85
CA ASP A 25 -2.23 -21.30 9.15
C ASP A 25 -0.96 -20.74 9.80
N GLN A 26 0.11 -20.60 9.01
CA GLN A 26 1.44 -20.22 9.52
C GLN A 26 1.62 -18.70 9.63
N TYR A 27 1.08 -17.93 8.69
CA TYR A 27 1.30 -16.49 8.59
C TYR A 27 0.04 -15.65 8.77
N GLY A 28 -1.13 -16.26 8.96
CA GLY A 28 -2.41 -15.57 9.13
C GLY A 28 -2.34 -14.44 10.15
N GLY A 29 -1.86 -14.70 11.37
CA GLY A 29 -1.73 -13.67 12.41
C GLY A 29 -0.85 -12.47 12.02
N LEU A 30 0.23 -12.70 11.24
CA LEU A 30 1.08 -11.64 10.71
C LEU A 30 0.34 -10.81 9.65
N LEU A 31 -0.31 -11.48 8.69
CA LEU A 31 -1.07 -10.81 7.63
C LEU A 31 -2.23 -10.01 8.24
N THR A 32 -2.95 -10.58 9.22
CA THR A 32 -4.00 -9.88 9.98
C THR A 32 -3.48 -8.62 10.64
N ALA A 33 -2.36 -8.69 11.36
CA ALA A 33 -1.80 -7.52 12.05
C ALA A 33 -1.39 -6.41 11.07
N ILE A 34 -0.90 -6.76 9.89
CA ILE A 34 -0.51 -5.79 8.86
C ILE A 34 -1.75 -5.16 8.20
N ILE A 35 -2.72 -5.98 7.77
CA ILE A 35 -3.92 -5.51 7.07
C ILE A 35 -4.74 -4.60 7.98
N LYS A 36 -4.98 -5.01 9.24
CA LYS A 36 -5.73 -4.23 10.23
C LYS A 36 -5.06 -2.92 10.65
N ARG A 37 -3.83 -2.65 10.21
CA ARG A 37 -3.21 -1.32 10.40
C ARG A 37 -3.73 -0.29 9.39
N HIS A 38 -4.25 -0.76 8.26
CA HIS A 38 -4.67 0.07 7.14
C HIS A 38 -6.18 -0.01 6.88
N VAL A 39 -6.79 -1.15 7.19
CA VAL A 39 -8.21 -1.45 6.98
C VAL A 39 -8.90 -1.51 8.35
N ASN A 40 -9.64 -0.46 8.70
CA ASN A 40 -10.17 -0.23 10.07
C ASN A 40 -11.70 -0.20 10.17
N PHE A 41 -12.44 -0.48 9.10
CA PHE A 41 -13.87 -0.20 9.06
C PHE A 41 -14.72 -1.42 9.42
N GLN A 42 -14.57 -2.56 8.71
CA GLN A 42 -15.40 -3.76 8.95
C GLN A 42 -14.61 -5.08 8.84
N HIS A 43 -15.18 -6.17 9.37
CA HIS A 43 -14.58 -7.51 9.27
C HIS A 43 -14.50 -7.99 7.81
N GLU A 44 -15.55 -7.70 7.03
CA GLU A 44 -15.66 -8.03 5.61
C GLU A 44 -14.55 -7.36 4.78
N ASP A 45 -14.23 -6.09 5.05
CA ASP A 45 -13.12 -5.38 4.38
C ASP A 45 -11.77 -6.06 4.60
N TYR A 46 -11.57 -6.61 5.80
CA TYR A 46 -10.37 -7.35 6.13
C TYR A 46 -10.30 -8.67 5.34
N GLU A 47 -11.41 -9.40 5.25
CA GLU A 47 -11.47 -10.66 4.51
C GLU A 47 -11.21 -10.43 3.02
N GLU A 48 -11.85 -9.41 2.43
CA GLU A 48 -11.61 -9.03 1.05
C GLU A 48 -10.15 -8.66 0.80
N CYS A 49 -9.55 -7.84 1.69
CA CYS A 49 -8.14 -7.48 1.57
C CYS A 49 -7.20 -8.68 1.77
N LEU A 50 -7.55 -9.63 2.64
CA LEU A 50 -6.77 -10.86 2.84
C LEU A 50 -6.79 -11.73 1.58
N ASP A 51 -7.95 -11.92 0.97
CA ASP A 51 -8.09 -12.67 -0.28
C ASP A 51 -7.25 -12.05 -1.39
N ASP A 52 -7.27 -10.72 -1.48
CA ASP A 52 -6.46 -9.95 -2.42
C ASP A 52 -4.95 -10.14 -2.20
N VAL A 53 -4.52 -10.31 -0.95
CA VAL A 53 -3.14 -10.60 -0.57
C VAL A 53 -2.76 -12.03 -0.94
N LEU A 54 -3.60 -13.01 -0.62
CA LEU A 54 -3.35 -14.42 -0.95
C LEU A 54 -3.30 -14.62 -2.47
N LEU A 55 -4.19 -13.97 -3.21
CA LEU A 55 -4.20 -13.99 -4.67
C LEU A 55 -2.95 -13.32 -5.26
N ALA A 56 -2.50 -12.20 -4.68
CA ALA A 56 -1.26 -11.55 -5.11
C ALA A 56 -0.03 -12.42 -4.84
N ILE A 57 0.02 -13.12 -3.71
CA ILE A 57 1.08 -14.11 -3.43
C ILE A 57 1.07 -15.23 -4.47
N TRP A 58 -0.12 -15.80 -4.74
CA TRP A 58 -0.30 -16.88 -5.71
C TRP A 58 0.14 -16.51 -7.13
N ASN A 59 -0.23 -15.32 -7.58
CA ASN A 59 0.04 -14.86 -8.94
C ASN A 59 1.50 -14.45 -9.14
N ASN A 60 2.13 -13.85 -8.13
CA ASN A 60 3.47 -13.27 -8.25
C ASN A 60 4.57 -14.13 -7.60
N ILE A 61 4.29 -15.38 -7.20
CA ILE A 61 5.27 -16.23 -6.53
C ILE A 61 6.56 -16.45 -7.35
N HIS A 62 6.48 -16.40 -8.68
CA HIS A 62 7.67 -16.52 -9.54
C HIS A 62 8.62 -15.32 -9.46
N ASP A 63 8.15 -14.17 -8.94
CA ASP A 63 8.97 -12.98 -8.71
C ASP A 63 9.72 -13.05 -7.36
N PHE A 64 9.37 -14.00 -6.48
CA PHE A 64 10.08 -14.19 -5.23
C PHE A 64 11.50 -14.71 -5.50
N ASN A 65 12.50 -14.00 -4.97
CA ASN A 65 13.90 -14.39 -5.02
C ASN A 65 14.46 -14.57 -3.60
N PRO A 66 14.83 -15.81 -3.20
CA PRO A 66 15.34 -16.10 -1.85
C PRO A 66 16.70 -15.46 -1.54
N GLU A 67 17.50 -15.08 -2.55
CA GLU A 67 18.76 -14.36 -2.36
C GLU A 67 18.54 -12.89 -1.98
N LYS A 68 17.39 -12.32 -2.34
CA LYS A 68 17.07 -10.90 -2.13
C LYS A 68 16.20 -10.65 -0.90
N ASN A 69 15.37 -11.63 -0.52
CA ASN A 69 14.41 -11.45 0.55
C ASN A 69 13.98 -12.78 1.17
N VAL A 70 13.63 -12.75 2.45
CA VAL A 70 13.02 -13.89 3.16
C VAL A 70 11.53 -13.95 2.81
N PHE A 71 10.99 -15.16 2.58
CA PHE A 71 9.60 -15.35 2.15
C PHE A 71 8.59 -14.64 3.07
N LYS A 72 8.75 -14.77 4.39
CA LYS A 72 7.94 -14.06 5.40
C LYS A 72 7.90 -12.54 5.20
N GLN A 73 9.04 -11.93 4.86
CA GLN A 73 9.14 -10.49 4.64
C GLN A 73 8.53 -10.09 3.29
N TRP A 74 8.64 -10.96 2.28
CA TRP A 74 8.03 -10.75 0.97
C TRP A 74 6.50 -10.74 1.04
N ILE A 75 5.88 -11.72 1.70
CA ILE A 75 4.42 -11.75 1.89
C ILE A 75 3.94 -10.59 2.79
N ALA A 76 4.73 -10.18 3.78
CA ALA A 76 4.42 -9.03 4.63
C ALA A 76 4.42 -7.72 3.83
N ALA A 77 5.34 -7.57 2.86
CA ALA A 77 5.35 -6.43 1.97
C ALA A 77 4.10 -6.40 1.08
N ILE A 78 3.70 -7.54 0.50
CA ILE A 78 2.47 -7.66 -0.28
C ILE A 78 1.26 -7.25 0.56
N ALA A 79 1.12 -7.79 1.77
CA ALA A 79 0.04 -7.47 2.70
C ALA A 79 -0.04 -5.97 3.00
N LYS A 80 1.11 -5.34 3.26
CA LYS A 80 1.18 -3.91 3.51
C LYS A 80 0.71 -3.09 2.31
N TYR A 81 1.20 -3.40 1.11
CA TYR A 81 0.83 -2.64 -0.08
C TYR A 81 -0.64 -2.83 -0.44
N LYS A 82 -1.17 -4.05 -0.33
CA LYS A 82 -2.59 -4.33 -0.53
C LYS A 82 -3.47 -3.62 0.49
N GLY A 83 -3.11 -3.63 1.77
CA GLY A 83 -3.83 -2.88 2.80
C GLY A 83 -3.84 -1.37 2.54
N ILE A 84 -2.71 -0.81 2.10
CA ILE A 84 -2.63 0.62 1.69
C ILE A 84 -3.52 0.89 0.47
N ASP A 85 -3.46 0.04 -0.55
CA ASP A 85 -4.27 0.22 -1.76
C ASP A 85 -5.76 0.08 -1.47
N TYR A 86 -6.13 -0.83 -0.56
CA TYR A 86 -7.51 -0.96 -0.06
C TYR A 86 -7.97 0.33 0.64
N GLN A 87 -7.16 0.81 1.59
CA GLN A 87 -7.43 2.07 2.30
C GLN A 87 -7.61 3.24 1.33
N ARG A 88 -6.79 3.32 0.27
CA ARG A 88 -6.91 4.35 -0.77
C ARG A 88 -8.23 4.26 -1.53
N LYS A 89 -8.62 3.07 -1.99
CA LYS A 89 -9.90 2.86 -2.68
C LYS A 89 -11.08 3.32 -1.83
N GLN A 90 -11.07 2.98 -0.54
CA GLN A 90 -12.13 3.37 0.39
C GLN A 90 -12.20 4.89 0.61
N ILE A 91 -11.06 5.58 0.73
CA ILE A 91 -11.03 7.05 0.81
C ILE A 91 -11.64 7.68 -0.45
N ILE A 92 -11.31 7.17 -1.65
CA ILE A 92 -11.88 7.68 -2.90
C ILE A 92 -13.39 7.46 -2.95
N LEU A 93 -13.87 6.27 -2.58
CA LEU A 93 -15.29 5.95 -2.55
C LEU A 93 -16.06 6.85 -1.57
N ARG A 94 -15.50 7.05 -0.38
CA ARG A 94 -16.08 7.96 0.62
C ARG A 94 -16.10 9.41 0.13
N ASN A 95 -15.02 9.90 -0.47
CA ASN A 95 -14.98 11.26 -1.02
C ASN A 95 -15.96 11.43 -2.20
N LYS A 96 -16.16 10.39 -3.03
CA LYS A 96 -17.17 10.39 -4.09
C LYS A 96 -18.59 10.36 -3.52
N GLN A 97 -18.86 9.56 -2.49
CA GLN A 97 -20.17 9.55 -1.83
C GLN A 97 -20.47 10.89 -1.15
N LEU A 98 -19.50 11.51 -0.49
CA LEU A 98 -19.60 12.87 0.07
C LEU A 98 -19.81 13.94 -1.01
N SER A 99 -19.35 13.72 -2.25
CA SER A 99 -19.65 14.64 -3.36
C SER A 99 -21.07 14.50 -3.92
N VAL A 100 -21.76 13.39 -3.62
CA VAL A 100 -23.12 13.09 -4.08
C VAL A 100 -24.17 13.42 -3.01
N SER A 101 -23.82 13.39 -1.72
CA SER A 101 -24.66 13.86 -0.62
C SER A 101 -24.15 15.20 -0.08
N GLU A 102 -24.92 16.27 -0.32
CA GLU A 102 -24.88 17.57 0.38
C GLU A 102 -23.80 18.57 -0.11
N ILE A 103 -24.18 19.47 -1.03
CA ILE A 103 -24.49 20.86 -0.68
C ILE A 103 -25.08 20.99 0.74
N ASP A 104 -24.21 21.05 1.75
CA ASP A 104 -24.45 21.81 2.98
C ASP A 104 -23.10 22.38 3.45
N ASP A 105 -22.92 23.68 3.20
CA ASP A 105 -21.68 24.45 3.31
C ASP A 105 -21.30 24.81 4.77
N SER A 106 -21.87 24.11 5.76
CA SER A 106 -21.72 24.49 7.17
C SER A 106 -20.80 23.59 8.01
N MET A 107 -20.35 22.44 7.50
CA MET A 107 -19.62 21.44 8.29
C MET A 107 -18.14 21.21 7.89
N LEU A 108 -17.59 22.02 6.97
CA LEU A 108 -16.20 21.92 6.51
C LEU A 108 -15.14 22.57 7.43
N ARG A 109 -15.49 22.95 8.67
CA ARG A 109 -14.61 23.70 9.58
C ARG A 109 -14.22 23.02 10.89
N ALA A 110 -14.47 21.72 11.04
CA ALA A 110 -13.97 20.99 12.20
C ALA A 110 -13.02 19.86 11.74
N ASP A 111 -11.81 19.88 12.29
CA ASP A 111 -10.73 18.89 12.14
C ASP A 111 -9.94 18.86 10.81
N ARG A 112 -9.30 20.00 10.49
CA ARG A 112 -7.95 19.96 9.90
C ARG A 112 -6.89 20.20 10.98
N PRO A 113 -6.48 19.19 11.77
CA PRO A 113 -5.15 19.24 12.34
C PRO A 113 -4.14 18.88 11.23
N THR A 114 -3.14 19.75 11.03
CA THR A 114 -1.89 19.46 10.28
C THR A 114 -1.90 19.53 8.75
N VAL A 115 -2.60 20.48 8.11
CA VAL A 115 -2.36 20.77 6.68
C VAL A 115 -1.14 21.67 6.44
N SER A 116 -0.81 22.60 7.34
CA SER A 116 0.28 23.56 7.09
C SER A 116 1.67 22.91 6.99
N LYS A 117 1.96 21.91 7.82
CA LYS A 117 3.30 21.29 7.88
C LYS A 117 3.56 20.31 6.73
N VAL A 118 2.51 19.67 6.22
CA VAL A 118 2.61 18.76 5.06
C VAL A 118 2.86 19.57 3.79
N ASP A 119 2.17 20.70 3.62
CA ASP A 119 2.37 21.59 2.48
C ASP A 119 3.80 22.16 2.45
N GLU A 120 4.32 22.62 3.59
CA GLU A 120 5.71 23.05 3.74
C GLU A 120 6.73 21.94 3.38
N LEU A 121 6.50 20.70 3.85
CA LEU A 121 7.36 19.56 3.52
C LEU A 121 7.32 19.19 2.02
N LEU A 122 6.21 19.48 1.34
CA LEU A 122 6.03 19.18 -0.08
C LEU A 122 6.63 20.24 -1.02
N GLU A 123 6.90 21.46 -0.54
CA GLU A 123 7.52 22.53 -1.34
C GLU A 123 8.96 22.20 -1.79
N GLU A 124 9.66 21.35 -1.03
CA GLU A 124 11.04 20.90 -1.32
C GLU A 124 11.11 19.76 -2.35
N LEU A 125 9.96 19.23 -2.75
CA LEU A 125 9.85 18.32 -3.89
C LEU A 125 9.77 19.12 -5.18
N SER A 126 10.39 18.60 -6.26
CA SER A 126 10.13 19.19 -7.57
C SER A 126 8.64 19.12 -7.89
N ALA A 127 8.11 20.05 -8.69
CA ALA A 127 6.69 20.09 -9.03
C ALA A 127 6.15 18.71 -9.51
N SER A 128 6.92 18.02 -10.35
CA SER A 128 6.61 16.66 -10.81
C SER A 128 6.65 15.61 -9.69
N GLU A 129 7.60 15.68 -8.75
CA GLU A 129 7.64 14.76 -7.60
C GLU A 129 6.46 15.00 -6.66
N ARG A 130 6.13 16.28 -6.40
CA ARG A 130 4.99 16.68 -5.55
C ARG A 130 3.68 16.20 -6.15
N GLU A 131 3.46 16.45 -7.44
CA GLU A 131 2.23 16.04 -8.12
C GLU A 131 2.04 14.51 -8.08
N ILE A 132 3.11 13.74 -8.33
CA ILE A 132 3.10 12.27 -8.19
C ILE A 132 2.83 11.86 -6.74
N PHE A 133 3.40 12.56 -5.76
CA PHE A 133 3.15 12.30 -4.34
C PHE A 133 1.69 12.54 -3.97
N VAL A 134 1.12 13.66 -4.39
CA VAL A 134 -0.27 14.03 -4.17
C VAL A 134 -1.18 12.99 -4.82
N LYS A 135 -0.98 12.66 -6.10
CA LYS A 135 -1.78 11.66 -6.81
C LYS A 135 -1.71 10.30 -6.10
N TYR A 136 -0.52 9.85 -5.74
CA TYR A 136 -0.33 8.52 -5.15
C TYR A 136 -0.78 8.40 -3.69
N TYR A 137 -0.49 9.40 -2.86
CA TYR A 137 -0.77 9.33 -1.41
C TYR A 137 -2.05 10.03 -0.98
N LEU A 138 -2.43 11.15 -1.63
CA LEU A 138 -3.62 11.93 -1.25
C LEU A 138 -4.83 11.56 -2.11
N ALA A 139 -4.67 11.47 -3.43
CA ALA A 139 -5.76 11.12 -4.34
C ALA A 139 -5.93 9.60 -4.51
N GLY A 140 -4.97 8.80 -4.03
CA GLY A 140 -5.02 7.34 -4.07
C GLY A 140 -4.87 6.72 -5.47
N THR A 141 -4.38 7.48 -6.45
CA THR A 141 -4.19 7.02 -7.83
C THR A 141 -3.12 5.91 -7.90
N PRO A 142 -3.42 4.73 -8.46
CA PRO A 142 -2.45 3.64 -8.66
C PRO A 142 -1.23 4.07 -9.48
N SER A 143 -0.06 3.50 -9.18
CA SER A 143 1.20 3.88 -9.84
C SER A 143 1.22 3.59 -11.35
N ASN A 144 0.52 2.53 -11.80
CA ASN A 144 0.34 2.23 -13.22
C ASN A 144 -0.56 3.25 -13.94
N GLU A 145 -1.58 3.81 -13.28
CA GLU A 145 -2.43 4.87 -13.82
C GLU A 145 -1.67 6.19 -13.92
N ILE A 146 -0.92 6.56 -12.87
CA ILE A 146 0.00 7.70 -12.91
C ILE A 146 0.99 7.49 -14.06
N ALA A 147 1.59 6.30 -14.18
CA ALA A 147 2.56 6.03 -15.24
C ALA A 147 1.96 6.25 -16.64
N LYS A 148 0.71 5.83 -16.87
CA LYS A 148 -0.02 6.09 -18.14
C LYS A 148 -0.22 7.58 -18.39
N GLU A 149 -0.63 8.34 -17.38
CA GLU A 149 -0.84 9.79 -17.50
C GLU A 149 0.44 10.54 -17.93
N TYR A 150 1.59 10.12 -17.41
CA TYR A 150 2.89 10.70 -17.75
C TYR A 150 3.60 10.03 -18.94
N ASN A 151 2.93 9.09 -19.63
CA ASN A 151 3.54 8.27 -20.68
C ASN A 151 4.90 7.66 -20.27
N ALA A 152 4.96 7.12 -19.06
CA ALA A 152 6.16 6.60 -18.41
C ALA A 152 5.98 5.13 -17.98
N LYS A 153 7.09 4.50 -17.55
CA LYS A 153 7.04 3.18 -16.91
C LYS A 153 6.63 3.31 -15.44
N GLU A 154 5.96 2.32 -14.89
CA GLU A 154 5.58 2.30 -13.47
C GLU A 154 6.80 2.41 -12.53
N SER A 155 7.95 1.85 -12.95
CA SER A 155 9.22 2.02 -12.23
C SER A 155 9.68 3.48 -12.11
N TRP A 156 9.34 4.34 -13.08
CA TRP A 156 9.63 5.78 -13.02
C TRP A 156 8.83 6.46 -11.89
N VAL A 157 7.55 6.10 -11.74
CA VAL A 157 6.68 6.59 -10.65
C VAL A 157 7.24 6.14 -9.30
N HIS A 158 7.57 4.86 -9.15
CA HIS A 158 8.19 4.35 -7.92
C HIS A 158 9.52 5.02 -7.59
N ASN A 159 10.34 5.32 -8.60
CA ASN A 159 11.60 6.05 -8.42
C ASN A 159 11.36 7.47 -7.90
N LYS A 160 10.37 8.20 -8.46
CA LYS A 160 9.98 9.54 -7.99
C LYS A 160 9.47 9.51 -6.55
N LEU A 161 8.58 8.56 -6.23
CA LEU A 161 8.07 8.36 -4.87
C LEU A 161 9.19 8.00 -3.88
N SER A 162 10.13 7.15 -4.29
CA SER A 162 11.28 6.75 -3.47
C SER A 162 12.19 7.94 -3.15
N ARG A 163 12.52 8.75 -4.16
CA ARG A 163 13.31 9.97 -3.99
C ARG A 163 12.61 10.97 -3.08
N GLY A 164 11.32 11.23 -3.30
CA GLY A 164 10.56 12.13 -2.43
C GLY A 164 10.51 11.64 -0.98
N ARG A 165 10.26 10.35 -0.72
CA ARG A 165 10.34 9.80 0.65
C ARG A 165 11.70 10.00 1.30
N LYS A 166 12.80 9.82 0.55
CA LYS A 166 14.16 10.04 1.07
C LYS A 166 14.40 11.51 1.43
N LYS A 167 13.95 12.45 0.59
CA LYS A 167 14.03 13.90 0.88
C LYS A 167 13.24 14.25 2.14
N LEU A 168 11.97 13.85 2.21
CA LEU A 168 11.09 14.07 3.36
C LEU A 168 11.70 13.49 4.64
N LYS A 169 12.24 12.26 4.60
CA LYS A 169 12.91 11.64 5.76
C LYS A 169 14.13 12.45 6.22
N LYS A 170 14.98 12.90 5.28
CA LYS A 170 16.18 13.69 5.63
C LYS A 170 15.81 15.02 6.29
N MET A 171 14.73 15.66 5.83
CA MET A 171 14.24 16.90 6.43
C MET A 171 13.69 16.68 7.83
N TRP A 172 12.87 15.65 8.00
CA TRP A 172 12.36 15.26 9.32
C TRP A 172 13.48 15.03 10.33
N MET A 173 14.54 14.33 9.91
CA MET A 173 15.74 14.10 10.73
C MET A 173 16.51 15.40 11.05
N LYS A 174 16.58 16.34 10.10
CA LYS A 174 17.25 17.63 10.30
C LYS A 174 16.50 18.54 11.28
N GLU A 175 15.17 18.53 11.26
CA GLU A 175 14.34 19.30 12.20
C GLU A 175 14.30 18.69 13.61
N HIS A 176 14.41 17.36 13.73
CA HIS A 176 14.21 16.65 15.00
C HIS A 176 15.49 16.01 15.58
N GLY A 177 16.65 16.33 15.03
CA GLY A 177 17.96 16.05 15.65
C GLY A 177 18.22 14.59 16.01
N VAL A 178 18.18 13.69 15.02
CA VAL A 178 18.70 12.31 15.16
C VAL A 178 19.67 12.00 14.04
#